data_AF-A0A2W0BBY1-F1
#
_entry.id   AF-A0A2W0BBY1-F1
#
_cell.length_a   1.000
_cell.length_b   1.000
_cell.length_c   1.000
_cell.angle_alpha   90.00
_cell.angle_beta   90.00
_cell.angle_gamma   90.00
#
_symmetry.space_group_name_H-M   'P 1'
#
loop_
_entity.id
_entity.type
_entity.pdbx_description
1 polymer ?
#
loop_
_entity_poly.entity_id
_entity_poly.type
_entity_poly.pdbx_seq_one_letter_code
_entity_poly.pdbx_strand_id
1 'polypeptide(L)' 'MLPFNGLTTGTANSLTFSETVFSVRITFAVLVTAIGFAVAMGLFGGIAPAWHASRGEILAALRD' A
#
# COMPACT_ATOMS: atom_id res chain seq x y z
N MET A 1 -14.51 -12.38 -8.15
CA MET A 1 -14.40 -10.98 -8.64
C MET A 1 -13.51 -10.20 -7.70
N LEU A 2 -12.47 -9.52 -8.19
CA LEU A 2 -11.60 -8.70 -7.34
C LEU A 2 -12.37 -7.40 -7.01
N PRO A 3 -12.67 -7.10 -5.74
CA PRO A 3 -13.70 -6.14 -5.33
C PRO A 3 -13.48 -4.65 -5.72
N PHE A 4 -12.35 -4.30 -6.32
CA PHE A 4 -11.95 -2.91 -6.57
C PHE A 4 -11.74 -2.56 -8.06
N ASN A 5 -11.90 -3.50 -8.98
CA ASN A 5 -11.72 -3.23 -10.41
C ASN A 5 -13.02 -2.69 -11.03
N GLY A 6 -13.07 -1.40 -11.35
CA GLY A 6 -14.26 -0.75 -11.92
C GLY A 6 -15.03 0.17 -10.97
N LEU A 7 -14.44 0.55 -9.82
CA LEU A 7 -15.01 1.58 -8.97
C LEU A 7 -15.11 2.89 -9.77
N THR A 8 -16.34 3.32 -9.95
CA THR A 8 -16.67 4.46 -10.79
C THR A 8 -17.29 5.52 -9.89
N THR A 9 -16.59 6.64 -9.70
CA THR A 9 -17.04 7.78 -8.88
C THR A 9 -17.26 8.95 -9.81
N GLY A 10 -18.37 9.66 -9.69
CA GLY A 10 -18.66 10.81 -10.55
C GLY A 10 -19.21 12.00 -9.78
N THR A 11 -18.98 13.20 -10.32
CA THR A 11 -19.58 14.44 -9.81
C THR A 11 -20.61 14.93 -10.83
N ALA A 12 -21.85 15.09 -10.38
CA ALA A 12 -22.93 15.62 -11.20
C ALA A 12 -22.97 17.15 -11.08
N ASN A 13 -22.86 17.87 -12.21
CA ASN A 13 -22.99 19.33 -12.26
C ASN A 13 -24.43 19.72 -12.62
N SER A 14 -25.22 20.11 -11.62
CA SER A 14 -26.64 20.49 -11.79
C SER A 14 -26.85 21.82 -12.53
N LEU A 15 -25.80 22.63 -12.71
CA LEU A 15 -25.86 23.90 -13.43
C LEU A 15 -25.61 23.76 -14.94
N THR A 16 -24.90 22.71 -15.37
CA THR A 16 -24.58 22.47 -16.79
C THR A 16 -25.02 21.10 -17.32
N PHE A 17 -25.75 20.31 -16.51
CA PHE A 17 -26.23 18.97 -16.91
C PHE A 17 -25.09 18.05 -17.40
N SER A 18 -23.91 18.18 -16.80
CA SER A 18 -22.71 17.42 -17.19
C SER A 18 -22.25 16.56 -16.03
N GLU A 19 -22.09 15.25 -16.27
CA GLU A 19 -21.63 14.27 -15.30
C GLU A 19 -20.19 13.85 -15.64
N THR A 20 -19.24 14.13 -14.73
CA THR A 20 -17.86 13.68 -14.91
C THR A 20 -17.67 12.37 -14.17
N VAL A 21 -17.43 11.29 -14.89
CA VAL A 21 -17.37 9.92 -14.37
C VAL A 21 -15.92 9.42 -14.39
N PHE A 22 -15.33 9.16 -13.22
CA PHE A 22 -13.97 8.63 -13.06
C PHE A 22 -14.02 7.13 -12.81
N SER A 23 -13.38 6.34 -13.69
CA SER A 23 -13.31 4.88 -13.57
C SER A 23 -11.92 4.45 -13.10
N VAL A 24 -11.83 3.84 -11.91
CA VAL A 24 -10.59 3.29 -11.37
C VAL A 24 -10.40 1.86 -11.88
N ARG A 25 -9.31 1.62 -12.61
CA ARG A 25 -8.92 0.31 -13.13
C ARG A 25 -7.64 -0.18 -12.47
N ILE A 26 -7.70 -1.35 -11.86
CA ILE A 26 -6.51 -2.04 -11.35
C ILE A 26 -5.97 -2.89 -12.50
N THR A 27 -4.74 -2.58 -12.94
CA THR A 27 -4.03 -3.35 -13.95
C THR A 27 -3.00 -4.26 -13.29
N PHE A 28 -2.69 -5.38 -13.95
CA PHE A 28 -1.68 -6.33 -13.45
C PHE A 28 -0.31 -5.65 -13.23
N ALA A 29 0.06 -4.72 -14.11
CA ALA A 29 1.30 -3.93 -13.97
C ALA A 29 1.34 -3.13 -12.65
N VAL A 30 0.25 -2.42 -12.31
CA VAL A 30 0.18 -1.63 -11.06
C VAL A 30 0.20 -2.53 -9.83
N LEU A 31 -0.42 -3.71 -9.90
CA LEU A 31 -0.42 -4.67 -8.80
C LEU A 31 1.00 -5.15 -8.49
N VAL A 32 1.75 -5.54 -9.52
CA VAL A 32 3.14 -6.03 -9.39
C VAL A 32 4.05 -4.93 -8.84
N THR A 33 3.94 -3.70 -9.34
CA THR A 33 4.76 -2.59 -8.86
C THR A 33 4.42 -2.20 -7.43
N ALA A 34 3.14 -2.18 -7.05
CA ALA A 34 2.71 -1.87 -5.69
C ALA A 34 3.22 -2.90 -4.67
N ILE A 35 3.09 -4.19 -4.98
CA ILE A 35 3.59 -5.27 -4.11
C ILE A 35 5.11 -5.19 -4.01
N GLY A 36 5.82 -5.04 -5.13
CA GLY A 36 7.27 -4.93 -5.14
C GLY A 36 7.76 -3.75 -4.32
N PHE A 37 7.11 -2.59 -4.44
CA PHE A 37 7.42 -1.40 -3.65
C PHE A 37 7.16 -1.61 -2.16
N ALA A 38 6.02 -2.21 -1.78
CA ALA A 38 5.69 -2.49 -0.39
C ALA A 38 6.71 -3.43 0.26
N VAL A 39 7.15 -4.48 -0.44
CA VAL A 39 8.19 -5.40 0.04
C VAL A 39 9.52 -4.68 0.21
N ALA A 40 9.93 -3.87 -0.78
CA ALA A 40 11.17 -3.11 -0.70
C ALA A 40 11.17 -2.16 0.49
N MET A 41 10.11 -1.36 0.66
CA MET A 41 9.96 -0.44 1.78
C MET A 41 9.92 -1.17 3.13
N GLY A 42 9.25 -2.31 3.22
CA GLY A 42 9.22 -3.14 4.43
C GLY A 42 10.60 -3.68 4.81
N LEU A 43 11.38 -4.12 3.83
CA LEU A 43 12.77 -4.53 4.04
C LEU A 43 13.64 -3.36 4.48
N PHE A 44 13.61 -2.23 3.76
CA PHE A 44 14.42 -1.06 4.11
C PHE A 44 14.09 -0.51 5.51
N GLY A 45 12.81 -0.47 5.88
CA GLY A 45 12.39 -0.02 7.22
C GLY A 45 12.67 -1.03 8.33
N GLY A 46 12.61 -2.33 8.04
CA GLY A 46 12.75 -3.41 9.03
C GLY A 46 14.18 -3.85 9.31
N ILE A 47 15.13 -3.63 8.40
CA ILE A 47 16.51 -4.12 8.55
C ILE A 47 17.24 -3.47 9.71
N ALA A 48 17.17 -2.14 9.86
CA ALA A 48 17.86 -1.43 10.95
C ALA A 48 17.44 -1.89 12.36
N PRO A 49 16.14 -1.96 12.70
CA PRO A 49 15.71 -2.47 14.00
C PRO A 49 15.98 -3.98 14.17
N ALA A 50 15.81 -4.79 13.12
CA ALA A 50 16.10 -6.23 13.20
C ALA A 50 17.59 -6.49 13.46
N TRP A 51 18.48 -5.69 12.87
CA TRP A 51 19.91 -5.78 13.11
C TRP A 51 20.30 -5.32 14.50
N HIS A 52 19.64 -4.28 15.02
CA HIS A 52 19.83 -3.87 16.41
C HIS A 52 19.42 -5.00 17.38
N ALA A 53 18.23 -5.58 17.17
CA ALA A 53 17.71 -6.65 18.02
C ALA A 53 18.57 -7.92 17.98
N SER A 54 19.14 -8.29 16.82
CA SER A 54 19.99 -9.49 16.71
C SER A 54 21.33 -9.39 17.42
N ARG A 55 21.78 -8.17 17.75
CA ARG A 55 23.04 -7.90 18.48
C ARG A 55 22.82 -7.57 19.96
N GLY A 56 21.56 -7.50 20.41
CA GLY A 56 21.23 -7.30 21.80
C GLY A 56 21.63 -8.49 22.67
N GLU A 57 21.95 -8.24 23.93
CA GLU A 57 22.24 -9.31 24.87
C GLU A 57 20.94 -10.07 25.19
N ILE A 58 20.93 -11.40 25.01
CA ILE A 58 19.73 -12.23 25.20
C ILE A 58 19.17 -12.09 26.62
N LEU A 59 20.06 -11.96 27.61
CA LEU A 59 19.68 -11.76 29.02
C LEU A 59 19.02 -10.39 29.27
N ALA A 60 19.44 -9.35 28.54
CA ALA A 60 18.78 -8.05 28.58
C ALA A 60 17.40 -8.10 27.91
N ALA A 61 17.29 -8.80 26.78
CA ALA A 61 16.03 -8.96 26.06
C ALA A 61 14.97 -9.82 26.79
N LEU A 62 15.39 -10.71 27.70
CA LEU A 62 14.46 -11.46 28.57
C LEU A 62 14.04 -10.68 29.83
N ARG A 63 14.75 -9.60 30.15
CA ARG A 63 14.54 -8.81 31.36
C ARG A 63 13.58 -7.64 31.14
N ASP A 64 13.55 -7.10 29.93
CA ASP A 64 12.54 -6.11 29.47
C ASP A 64 11.28 -6.80 28.95
#